data_AF-A0A662KZV1-F1
#
_entry.id   AF-A0A662KZV1-F1
#
_cell.length_a   1.000
_cell.length_b   1.000
_cell.length_c   1.000
_cell.angle_alpha   90.00
_cell.angle_beta   90.00
_cell.angle_gamma   90.00
#
_symmetry.space_group_name_H-M   'P 1'
#
loop_
_entity.id
_entity.type
_entity.pdbx_description
1 polymer ?
#
loop_
_entity_poly.entity_id
_entity_poly.type
_entity_poly.pdbx_seq_one_letter_code
_entity_poly.pdbx_strand_id
1 'polypeptide(L)'
;MIFYLRDKSVMLGIITAIPIIFCVSWILGSMYLLGISLNVMTITIASLTVGLGVTYAIHISHRFVEEVEKNGDIEKAAHRAVNSTGVSLFGAAATTIAGFALLSFSLMPPLQQFGEMTALTILYAFISAVFILPSFLTLWARRKYGGN
;
A
#
# COMPACT_ATOMS: atom_id res chain seq x y z
N MET A 1 -19.92 23.32 3.00
CA MET A 1 -18.82 22.56 3.64
C MET A 1 -18.86 21.05 3.32
N ILE A 2 -20.01 20.36 3.50
CA ILE A 2 -20.14 18.90 3.32
C ILE A 2 -19.89 18.43 1.86
N PHE A 3 -20.30 19.19 0.85
CA PHE A 3 -20.07 18.82 -0.57
C PHE A 3 -18.61 18.97 -1.04
N TYR A 4 -17.87 19.96 -0.52
CA TYR A 4 -16.47 20.18 -0.90
C TYR A 4 -15.51 19.13 -0.32
N LEU A 5 -15.87 18.55 0.83
CA LEU A 5 -15.15 17.41 1.41
C LEU A 5 -15.51 16.08 0.72
N ARG A 6 -16.75 15.94 0.22
CA ARG A 6 -17.23 14.72 -0.44
C ARG A 6 -16.52 14.45 -1.78
N ASP A 7 -16.33 15.48 -2.59
CA ASP A 7 -15.72 15.32 -3.93
C ASP A 7 -14.19 15.11 -3.88
N LYS A 8 -13.51 15.72 -2.90
CA LYS A 8 -12.11 15.43 -2.61
C LYS A 8 -11.93 13.98 -2.14
N SER A 9 -12.78 13.52 -1.21
CA SER A 9 -12.64 12.22 -0.55
C SER A 9 -12.93 11.03 -1.47
N VAL A 10 -13.95 11.12 -2.33
CA VAL A 10 -14.30 10.01 -3.24
C VAL A 10 -13.19 9.76 -4.26
N MET A 11 -12.67 10.81 -4.89
CA MET A 11 -11.62 10.67 -5.91
C MET A 11 -10.29 10.24 -5.29
N LEU A 12 -9.96 10.74 -4.09
CA LEU A 12 -8.80 10.26 -3.33
C LEU A 12 -8.95 8.77 -3.00
N GLY A 13 -10.15 8.35 -2.57
CA GLY A 13 -10.49 6.96 -2.30
C GLY A 13 -10.23 6.04 -3.49
N ILE A 14 -10.68 6.45 -4.68
CA ILE A 14 -10.43 5.70 -5.94
C ILE A 14 -8.93 5.61 -6.22
N ILE A 15 -8.17 6.70 -6.07
CA ILE A 15 -6.72 6.68 -6.31
C ILE A 15 -6.01 5.79 -5.28
N THR A 16 -6.44 5.81 -4.02
CA THR A 16 -5.90 4.92 -2.99
C THR A 16 -6.27 3.45 -3.20
N ALA A 17 -7.25 3.14 -4.05
CA ALA A 17 -7.57 1.77 -4.43
C ALA A 17 -6.60 1.17 -5.44
N ILE A 18 -5.95 2.02 -6.26
CA ILE A 18 -4.96 1.60 -7.26
C ILE A 18 -3.84 0.73 -6.65
N PRO A 19 -3.11 1.17 -5.61
CA PRO A 19 -2.05 0.36 -5.04
C PRO A 19 -2.55 -0.98 -4.47
N ILE A 20 -3.79 -1.05 -3.98
CA ILE A 20 -4.41 -2.28 -3.47
C ILE A 20 -4.62 -3.27 -4.60
N ILE A 21 -5.13 -2.81 -5.75
CA ILE A 21 -5.29 -3.64 -6.95
C ILE A 21 -3.95 -4.23 -7.37
N PHE A 22 -2.89 -3.41 -7.43
CA PHE A 22 -1.53 -3.91 -7.72
C PHE A 22 -1.05 -4.96 -6.71
N CYS A 23 -1.29 -4.76 -5.41
CA CYS A 23 -0.90 -5.73 -4.39
C CYS A 23 -1.64 -7.06 -4.54
N VAL A 24 -2.96 -7.00 -4.75
CA VAL A 24 -3.79 -8.19 -4.96
C VAL A 24 -3.38 -8.92 -6.24
N SER A 25 -3.11 -8.18 -7.32
CA SER A 25 -2.61 -8.77 -8.57
C SER A 25 -1.24 -9.44 -8.38
N TRP A 26 -0.31 -8.80 -7.67
CA TRP A 26 1.01 -9.38 -7.40
C TRP A 26 0.94 -10.61 -6.50
N ILE A 27 0.15 -10.60 -5.44
CA ILE A 27 0.06 -11.77 -4.56
C ILE A 27 -0.60 -12.96 -5.26
N LEU A 28 -1.66 -12.74 -6.04
CA LEU A 28 -2.30 -13.79 -6.83
C LEU A 28 -1.37 -14.30 -7.94
N GLY A 29 -0.62 -13.40 -8.58
CA GLY A 29 0.39 -13.76 -9.56
C GLY A 29 1.50 -14.62 -8.95
N SER A 30 2.01 -14.25 -7.78
CA SER A 30 3.02 -15.03 -7.06
C SER A 30 2.49 -16.39 -6.63
N MET A 31 1.23 -16.48 -6.16
CA MET A 31 0.59 -17.77 -5.86
C MET A 31 0.52 -18.67 -7.09
N TYR A 32 0.12 -18.11 -8.24
CA TYR A 32 0.07 -18.86 -9.49
C TYR A 32 1.45 -19.36 -9.93
N LEU A 33 2.48 -18.50 -9.89
CA LEU A 33 3.85 -18.85 -10.27
C LEU A 33 4.48 -19.90 -9.34
N LEU A 34 4.12 -19.87 -8.05
CA LEU A 34 4.60 -20.82 -7.04
C LEU A 34 3.76 -22.10 -6.96
N GLY A 35 2.68 -22.23 -7.75
CA GLY A 35 1.80 -23.40 -7.73
C GLY A 35 0.99 -23.54 -6.44
N ILE A 36 0.72 -22.44 -5.73
CA ILE A 36 -0.03 -22.44 -4.46
C ILE A 36 -1.53 -22.40 -4.76
N SER A 37 -2.23 -23.45 -4.35
CA SER A 37 -3.70 -23.57 -4.50
C SER A 37 -4.46 -22.60 -3.60
N LEU A 38 -5.60 -22.11 -4.10
CA LEU A 38 -6.52 -21.30 -3.30
C LEU A 38 -7.20 -22.16 -2.22
N ASN A 39 -7.02 -21.76 -0.96
CA ASN A 39 -7.61 -22.38 0.21
C ASN A 39 -7.91 -21.33 1.29
N VAL A 40 -8.34 -21.77 2.47
CA VAL A 40 -8.67 -20.87 3.58
C VAL A 40 -7.50 -19.94 3.94
N MET A 41 -6.25 -20.44 3.94
CA MET A 41 -5.08 -19.63 4.27
C MET A 41 -4.80 -18.56 3.21
N THR A 42 -4.87 -18.90 1.93
CA THR A 42 -4.64 -17.92 0.85
C THR A 42 -5.72 -16.86 0.80
N ILE A 43 -6.96 -17.21 1.16
CA ILE A 43 -8.06 -16.24 1.33
C ILE A 43 -7.77 -15.30 2.50
N THR A 44 -7.25 -15.81 3.61
CA THR A 44 -6.77 -14.98 4.73
C THR A 44 -5.66 -14.02 4.29
N ILE A 45 -4.67 -14.51 3.52
CA ILE A 45 -3.59 -13.67 2.98
C ILE A 45 -4.15 -12.58 2.05
N ALA A 46 -5.13 -12.90 1.21
CA ALA A 46 -5.78 -11.92 0.34
C ALA A 46 -6.51 -10.83 1.16
N SER A 47 -7.21 -11.21 2.23
CA SER A 47 -7.85 -10.27 3.17
C SER A 47 -6.82 -9.36 3.86
N LEU A 48 -5.71 -9.93 4.35
CA LEU A 48 -4.60 -9.17 4.93
C LEU A 48 -3.99 -8.20 3.91
N THR A 49 -3.86 -8.62 2.66
CA THR A 49 -3.34 -7.79 1.56
C THR A 49 -4.17 -6.53 1.38
N VAL A 50 -5.49 -6.66 1.39
CA VAL A 50 -6.40 -5.50 1.31
C VAL A 50 -6.22 -4.59 2.52
N GLY A 51 -6.25 -5.15 3.73
CA GLY A 51 -6.09 -4.37 4.96
C GLY A 51 -4.79 -3.57 5.00
N LEU A 52 -3.66 -4.23 4.77
CA LEU A 52 -2.33 -3.60 4.76
C LEU A 52 -2.18 -2.58 3.63
N GLY A 53 -2.68 -2.91 2.43
CA GLY A 53 -2.66 -2.01 1.28
C GLY A 53 -3.43 -0.72 1.55
N VAL A 54 -4.64 -0.83 2.14
CA VAL A 54 -5.44 0.34 2.55
C VAL A 54 -4.68 1.17 3.58
N THR A 55 -4.15 0.54 4.64
CA THR A 55 -3.46 1.26 5.72
C THR A 55 -2.28 2.07 5.17
N TYR A 56 -1.39 1.45 4.40
CA TYR A 56 -0.22 2.16 3.87
C TYR A 56 -0.62 3.24 2.86
N ALA A 57 -1.62 2.98 2.02
CA ALA A 57 -2.12 3.96 1.07
C ALA A 57 -2.73 5.19 1.76
N ILE A 58 -3.47 5.01 2.86
CA ILE A 58 -4.04 6.12 3.65
C ILE A 58 -2.93 6.97 4.26
N HIS A 59 -1.93 6.36 4.87
CA HIS A 59 -0.82 7.09 5.49
C HIS A 59 -0.05 7.96 4.49
N ILE A 60 0.28 7.42 3.31
CA ILE A 60 0.99 8.15 2.26
C ILE A 60 0.09 9.24 1.65
N SER A 61 -1.15 8.90 1.28
CA SER A 61 -2.07 9.85 0.65
C SER A 61 -2.42 11.02 1.56
N HIS A 62 -2.66 10.77 2.85
CA HIS A 62 -2.92 11.81 3.82
C HIS A 62 -1.72 12.77 3.94
N ARG A 63 -0.51 12.21 4.08
CA ARG A 63 0.71 13.03 4.18
C ARG A 63 0.96 13.85 2.92
N PHE A 64 0.73 13.26 1.75
CA PHE A 64 0.85 13.96 0.48
C PHE A 64 -0.12 15.15 0.39
N VAL A 65 -1.41 14.94 0.69
CA VAL A 65 -2.42 16.00 0.66
C VAL A 65 -2.07 17.11 1.64
N GLU A 66 -1.64 16.76 2.85
CA GLU A 66 -1.20 17.72 3.87
C GLU A 66 -0.03 18.60 3.38
N GLU A 67 0.97 18.00 2.71
CA GLU A 67 2.11 18.75 2.18
C GLU A 67 1.75 19.62 0.96
N VAL A 68 0.82 19.17 0.11
CA VAL A 68 0.29 19.97 -1.00
C VAL A 68 -0.46 21.19 -0.45
N GLU A 69 -1.33 21.00 0.54
CA GLU A 69 -2.12 22.10 1.13
C GLU A 69 -1.23 23.09 1.91
N LYS A 70 -0.12 22.63 2.50
CA LYS A 70 0.82 23.48 3.23
C LYS A 70 1.77 24.29 2.35
N ASN A 71 2.31 23.69 1.28
CA ASN A 71 3.44 24.27 0.53
C ASN A 71 3.13 24.56 -0.95
N GLY A 72 2.03 24.03 -1.50
CA GLY A 72 1.62 24.20 -2.90
C GLY A 72 2.47 23.47 -3.95
N ASP A 73 3.67 23.00 -3.58
CA ASP A 73 4.58 22.28 -4.47
C ASP A 73 4.29 20.76 -4.49
N ILE A 74 3.66 20.31 -5.57
CA ILE A 74 3.19 18.92 -5.75
C ILE A 74 4.35 17.92 -5.76
N GLU A 75 5.46 18.23 -6.42
CA GLU A 75 6.61 17.32 -6.49
C GLU A 75 7.28 17.20 -5.13
N LYS A 76 7.50 18.33 -4.45
CA LYS A 76 8.06 18.31 -3.10
C LYS A 76 7.12 17.61 -2.12
N ALA A 77 5.81 17.72 -2.29
CA ALA A 77 4.85 17.00 -1.45
C ALA A 77 4.98 15.48 -1.59
N ALA A 78 5.16 14.96 -2.80
CA ALA A 78 5.43 13.53 -3.03
C ALA A 78 6.74 13.10 -2.37
N HIS A 79 7.83 13.84 -2.59
CA HIS A 79 9.12 13.54 -1.98
C HIS A 79 9.07 13.56 -0.46
N ARG A 80 8.40 14.56 0.14
CA ARG A 80 8.25 14.65 1.60
C ARG A 80 7.38 13.54 2.16
N ALA A 81 6.28 13.18 1.49
CA ALA A 81 5.43 12.08 1.94
C ALA A 81 6.19 10.74 1.97
N VAL A 82 6.99 10.46 0.95
CA VAL A 82 7.86 9.27 0.90
C VAL A 82 8.96 9.33 1.95
N ASN A 83 9.68 10.46 2.07
CA ASN A 83 10.82 10.58 2.98
C ASN A 83 10.42 10.66 4.46
N SER A 84 9.20 11.10 4.78
CA SER A 84 8.70 11.07 6.16
C SER A 84 7.94 9.78 6.43
N THR A 85 6.78 9.62 5.79
CA THR A 85 5.85 8.55 6.12
C THR A 85 6.29 7.24 5.51
N GLY A 86 6.86 7.25 4.30
CA GLY A 86 7.44 6.05 3.69
C GLY A 86 8.56 5.44 4.54
N VAL A 87 9.43 6.26 5.16
CA VAL A 87 10.48 5.76 6.07
C VAL A 87 9.88 5.14 7.34
N SER A 88 8.85 5.77 7.95
CA SER A 88 8.15 5.17 9.08
C SER A 88 7.46 3.85 8.71
N LEU A 89 6.82 3.79 7.54
CA LEU A 89 6.20 2.58 7.01
C LEU A 89 7.23 1.49 6.71
N PHE A 90 8.42 1.85 6.23
CA PHE A 90 9.49 0.88 5.99
C PHE A 90 9.91 0.18 7.29
N GLY A 91 10.10 0.94 8.37
CA GLY A 91 10.40 0.37 9.68
C GLY A 91 9.32 -0.59 10.16
N ALA A 92 8.04 -0.20 10.04
CA ALA A 92 6.92 -1.06 10.40
C ALA A 92 6.81 -2.31 9.50
N ALA A 93 7.03 -2.17 8.20
CA ALA A 93 7.03 -3.27 7.25
C ALA A 93 8.16 -4.25 7.54
N ALA A 94 9.38 -3.76 7.77
CA ALA A 94 10.56 -4.57 8.05
C ALA A 94 10.39 -5.41 9.34
N THR A 95 9.89 -4.80 10.42
CA THR A 95 9.65 -5.55 11.68
C THR A 95 8.55 -6.59 11.52
N THR A 96 7.48 -6.27 10.79
CA THR A 96 6.37 -7.20 10.54
C THR A 96 6.80 -8.35 9.62
N ILE A 97 7.55 -8.06 8.56
CA ILE A 97 8.17 -9.06 7.68
C ILE A 97 9.08 -9.98 8.49
N ALA A 98 9.95 -9.43 9.34
CA ALA A 98 10.82 -10.23 10.20
C ALA A 98 10.01 -11.14 11.13
N GLY A 99 8.91 -10.64 11.72
CA GLY A 99 8.01 -11.43 12.55
C GLY A 99 7.36 -12.59 11.80
N PHE A 100 6.87 -12.36 10.57
CA PHE A 100 6.29 -13.43 9.75
C PHE A 100 7.33 -14.38 9.17
N ALA A 101 8.54 -13.91 8.87
CA ALA A 101 9.63 -14.75 8.41
C ALA A 101 10.06 -15.80 9.45
N LEU A 102 9.82 -15.55 10.74
CA LEU A 102 10.05 -16.56 11.78
C LEU A 102 9.17 -17.80 11.59
N LEU A 103 8.00 -17.69 10.96
CA LEU A 103 7.13 -18.84 10.69
C LEU A 103 7.74 -19.81 9.66
N SER A 104 8.72 -19.38 8.85
CA SER A 104 9.47 -20.30 7.97
C SER A 104 10.21 -21.39 8.74
N PHE A 105 10.48 -21.18 10.04
CA PHE A 105 11.08 -22.20 10.93
C PHE A 105 10.04 -23.09 11.61
N SER A 106 8.74 -22.94 11.32
CA SER A 106 7.69 -23.78 11.89
C SER A 106 7.84 -25.23 11.46
N LEU A 107 7.43 -26.19 12.31
CA LEU A 107 7.36 -27.61 11.95
C LEU A 107 6.12 -27.95 11.11
N MET A 108 5.17 -27.03 11.00
CA MET A 108 3.94 -27.23 10.23
C MET A 108 4.07 -26.52 8.87
N PRO A 109 4.12 -27.26 7.75
CA PRO A 109 4.23 -26.66 6.41
C PRO A 109 3.18 -25.59 6.09
N PRO A 110 1.91 -25.71 6.52
CA PRO A 110 0.92 -24.65 6.33
C PRO A 110 1.32 -23.31 6.97
N LEU A 111 1.96 -23.34 8.14
CA LEU A 111 2.42 -22.14 8.83
C LEU A 111 3.65 -21.51 8.15
N GLN A 112 4.56 -22.33 7.63
CA GLN A 112 5.71 -21.85 6.85
C GLN A 112 5.23 -21.05 5.63
N GLN A 113 4.33 -21.65 4.83
CA GLN A 113 3.74 -21.00 3.65
C GLN A 113 2.99 -19.72 4.03
N PHE A 114 2.23 -19.75 5.12
CA PHE A 114 1.53 -18.57 5.59
C PHE A 114 2.49 -17.43 5.96
N GLY A 115 3.60 -17.73 6.65
CA GLY A 115 4.65 -16.77 6.98
C GLY A 115 5.29 -16.13 5.76
N GLU A 116 5.75 -16.96 4.82
CA GLU A 116 6.41 -16.52 3.58
C GLU A 116 5.49 -15.65 2.72
N MET A 117 4.26 -16.10 2.51
CA MET A 117 3.29 -15.37 1.70
C MET A 117 2.85 -14.06 2.37
N THR A 118 2.69 -14.04 3.69
CA THR A 118 2.34 -12.80 4.41
C THR A 118 3.49 -11.79 4.38
N ALA A 119 4.73 -12.26 4.56
CA ALA A 119 5.92 -11.41 4.41
C ALA A 119 5.99 -10.80 3.01
N LEU A 120 5.73 -11.59 1.96
CA LEU A 120 5.70 -11.12 0.59
C LEU A 120 4.57 -10.11 0.35
N THR A 121 3.38 -10.35 0.90
CA THR A 121 2.26 -9.40 0.87
C THR A 121 2.63 -8.06 1.49
N ILE A 122 3.30 -8.04 2.65
CA ILE A 122 3.69 -6.79 3.32
C ILE A 122 4.70 -6.02 2.45
N LEU A 123 5.65 -6.73 1.84
CA LEU A 123 6.61 -6.13 0.93
C LEU A 123 5.91 -5.50 -0.29
N TYR A 124 4.98 -6.21 -0.92
CA TYR A 124 4.18 -5.70 -2.02
C TYR A 124 3.33 -4.49 -1.63
N ALA A 125 2.67 -4.53 -0.47
CA ALA A 125 1.92 -3.41 0.08
C ALA A 125 2.81 -2.17 0.26
N PHE A 126 3.99 -2.35 0.83
CA PHE A 126 4.96 -1.27 1.02
C PHE A 126 5.42 -0.69 -0.31
N ILE A 127 5.86 -1.54 -1.25
CA ILE A 127 6.35 -1.09 -2.56
C ILE A 127 5.25 -0.33 -3.31
N SER A 128 4.04 -0.88 -3.33
CA SER A 128 2.92 -0.27 -4.02
C SER A 128 2.55 1.10 -3.41
N ALA A 129 2.49 1.20 -2.08
CA ALA A 129 2.16 2.45 -1.41
C ALA A 129 3.26 3.52 -1.52
N VAL A 130 4.53 3.14 -1.57
CA VAL A 130 5.65 4.10 -1.56
C VAL A 130 6.09 4.50 -2.97
N PHE A 131 6.02 3.60 -3.95
CA PHE A 131 6.50 3.88 -5.31
C PHE A 131 5.37 4.15 -6.30
N ILE A 132 4.27 3.39 -6.21
CA ILE A 132 3.17 3.49 -7.18
C ILE A 132 2.24 4.65 -6.81
N LEU A 133 1.76 4.68 -5.56
CA LEU A 133 0.74 5.63 -5.15
C LEU A 133 1.14 7.12 -5.31
N PRO A 134 2.35 7.58 -4.93
CA PRO A 134 2.73 8.98 -5.10
C PRO A 134 2.71 9.43 -6.57
N SER A 135 3.04 8.52 -7.50
CA SER A 135 2.98 8.78 -8.94
C SER A 135 1.55 9.05 -9.41
N PHE A 136 0.57 8.29 -8.91
CA PHE A 136 -0.84 8.56 -9.23
C PHE A 136 -1.39 9.81 -8.52
N LEU A 137 -1.00 10.05 -7.27
CA LEU A 137 -1.40 11.24 -6.53
C LEU A 137 -0.84 12.53 -7.15
N THR A 138 0.39 12.52 -7.64
CA THR A 138 1.00 13.67 -8.33
C THR A 138 0.29 13.98 -9.65
N LEU A 139 -0.01 12.96 -10.47
CA LEU A 139 -0.80 13.12 -11.70
C LEU A 139 -2.17 13.72 -11.42
N TRP A 140 -2.86 13.20 -10.39
CA TRP A 140 -4.14 13.73 -9.94
C TRP A 140 -4.05 15.18 -9.48
N ALA A 141 -3.08 15.49 -8.62
CA ALA A 141 -2.89 16.82 -8.08
C ALA A 141 -2.56 17.83 -9.20
N ARG A 142 -1.71 17.46 -10.17
CA ARG A 142 -1.42 18.33 -11.33
C ARG A 142 -2.66 18.64 -12.15
N ARG A 143 -3.51 17.65 -12.42
CA ARG A 143 -4.76 17.87 -13.15
C ARG A 143 -5.75 18.76 -12.39
N LYS A 144 -5.74 18.69 -11.06
CA LYS A 144 -6.67 19.43 -10.19
C LYS A 144 -6.21 20.85 -9.87
N TYR A 145 -4.91 21.06 -9.66
CA TYR A 145 -4.32 22.32 -9.20
C TYR A 145 -3.49 23.04 -10.28
N GLY A 146 -3.07 22.34 -11.34
CA GLY A 146 -2.26 22.89 -12.43
C GLY A 146 -3.06 23.34 -13.66
N GLY A 147 -4.39 23.30 -13.61
CA GLY A 147 -5.25 23.94 -14.60
C GLY A 147 -5.46 25.41 -14.25
N ASN A 148 -4.50 26.26 -14.62
CA ASN A 148 -4.64 27.72 -14.68
C ASN A 148 -4.26 28.17 -16.10
#